data_AF-A0A1C4S583-F1
#
_entry.id   AF-A0A1C4S583-F1
#
_cell.length_a   1.000
_cell.length_b   1.000
_cell.length_c   1.000
_cell.angle_alpha   90.00
_cell.angle_beta   90.00
_cell.angle_gamma   90.00
#
_symmetry.space_group_name_H-M   'P 1'
#
loop_
_entity.id
_entity.type
_entity.pdbx_description
1 polymer ?
#
loop_
_entity_poly.entity_id
_entity_poly.type
_entity_poly.pdbx_seq_one_letter_code
_entity_poly.pdbx_strand_id
1 'polypeptide(L)'
;MDEESRSLTERLRAESGGGARYERLVATGDTDELAGVLTEPGQPLWARELAAFRLGLAGDRRAFESLVLLLNHRDPQRCASAAHALARLGDPRTARAAAALATNELRVAYALQPVRLLAELAAPESVPALITTLRRRLHPHDPYRRVALACVDGLGTLKDTRARPVLNEALAHPALAEAAVRALARIPRQR
;
A
#
# COMPACT_ATOMS: atom_id res chain seq x y z
N MET A 1 -3.38 -5.29 -20.14
CA MET A 1 -2.51 -5.65 -19.00
C MET A 1 -1.96 -4.36 -18.42
N ASP A 2 -2.21 -4.12 -17.13
CA ASP A 2 -1.69 -2.94 -16.42
C ASP A 2 -0.16 -3.01 -16.27
N GLU A 3 0.52 -1.87 -16.09
CA GLU A 3 1.97 -1.76 -15.91
C GLU A 3 2.46 -2.55 -14.68
N GLU A 4 1.75 -2.45 -13.56
CA GLU A 4 2.01 -3.22 -12.34
C GLU A 4 1.95 -4.73 -12.60
N SER A 5 0.97 -5.18 -13.38
CA SER A 5 0.84 -6.59 -13.74
C SER A 5 2.01 -7.08 -14.59
N ARG A 6 2.52 -6.26 -15.52
CA ARG A 6 3.69 -6.61 -16.34
C ARG A 6 4.96 -6.70 -15.49
N SER A 7 5.22 -5.67 -14.68
CA SER A 7 6.38 -5.62 -13.79
C SER A 7 6.43 -6.81 -12.81
N LEU A 8 5.27 -7.16 -12.22
CA LEU A 8 5.16 -8.33 -11.35
C LEU A 8 5.46 -9.62 -12.12
N THR A 9 4.84 -9.84 -13.28
CA THR A 9 5.07 -11.08 -14.06
C THR A 9 6.52 -11.23 -14.50
N GLU A 10 7.19 -10.15 -14.93
CA GLU A 10 8.60 -10.21 -15.32
C GLU A 10 9.51 -10.61 -14.15
N ARG A 11 9.30 -10.01 -12.97
CA ARG A 11 10.06 -10.38 -11.76
C ARG A 11 9.78 -11.82 -11.34
N LEU A 12 8.51 -12.23 -11.29
CA LEU A 12 8.14 -13.57 -10.84
C LEU A 12 8.58 -14.65 -11.84
N ARG A 13 8.66 -14.34 -13.13
CA ARG A 13 9.29 -15.23 -14.12
C ARG A 13 10.76 -15.46 -13.79
N ALA A 14 11.51 -14.40 -13.45
CA ALA A 14 12.91 -14.54 -13.05
C ALA A 14 13.07 -15.35 -11.76
N GLU A 15 12.24 -15.10 -10.74
CA GLU A 15 12.29 -15.83 -9.47
C GLU A 15 11.90 -17.31 -9.58
N SER A 16 10.98 -17.64 -10.49
CA SER A 16 10.51 -19.01 -10.73
C SER A 16 11.37 -19.79 -11.73
N GLY A 17 12.30 -19.11 -12.42
CA GLY A 17 13.05 -19.67 -13.54
C GLY A 17 12.22 -19.90 -14.81
N GLY A 18 11.00 -19.35 -14.89
CA GLY A 18 10.12 -19.49 -16.05
C GLY A 18 9.66 -20.92 -16.36
N GLY A 19 9.66 -21.79 -15.36
CA GLY A 19 9.30 -23.20 -15.55
C GLY A 19 7.81 -23.43 -15.85
N ALA A 20 7.46 -24.68 -16.21
CA ALA A 20 6.10 -25.07 -16.56
C ALA A 20 5.05 -24.75 -15.47
N ARG A 21 5.45 -24.77 -14.19
CA ARG A 21 4.59 -24.39 -13.08
C ARG A 21 4.22 -22.91 -13.10
N TYR A 22 5.18 -22.04 -13.39
CA TYR A 22 4.94 -20.60 -13.47
C TYR A 22 3.99 -20.30 -14.62
N GLU A 23 4.27 -20.82 -15.81
CA GLU A 23 3.42 -20.59 -17.00
C GLU A 23 1.99 -21.12 -16.78
N ARG A 24 1.83 -22.28 -16.10
CA ARG A 24 0.51 -22.79 -15.69
C ARG A 24 -0.23 -21.79 -14.78
N LEU A 25 0.42 -21.32 -13.72
CA LEU A 25 -0.19 -20.39 -12.77
C LEU A 25 -0.44 -19.00 -13.35
N VAL A 26 0.26 -18.60 -14.41
CA VAL A 26 -0.03 -17.36 -15.15
C VAL A 26 -1.25 -17.55 -16.06
N ALA A 27 -1.35 -18.69 -16.74
CA ALA A 27 -2.39 -18.95 -17.73
C ALA A 27 -3.74 -19.41 -17.13
N THR A 28 -3.73 -20.03 -15.93
CA THR A 28 -4.94 -20.63 -15.36
C THR A 28 -6.02 -19.58 -15.10
N GLY A 29 -7.27 -19.85 -15.50
CA GLY A 29 -8.43 -19.04 -15.11
C GLY A 29 -9.09 -19.52 -13.82
N ASP A 30 -8.60 -20.61 -13.25
CA ASP A 30 -9.22 -21.28 -12.12
C ASP A 30 -8.83 -20.59 -10.79
N THR A 31 -9.81 -19.93 -10.17
CA THR A 31 -9.62 -19.26 -8.89
C THR A 31 -9.44 -20.24 -7.73
N ASP A 32 -9.95 -21.47 -7.84
CA ASP A 32 -9.79 -22.49 -6.79
C ASP A 32 -8.37 -23.08 -6.82
N GLU A 33 -7.78 -23.27 -8.00
CA GLU A 33 -6.36 -23.62 -8.13
C GLU A 33 -5.48 -22.55 -7.48
N LEU A 34 -5.71 -21.26 -7.79
CA LEU A 34 -4.96 -20.16 -7.20
C LEU A 34 -5.17 -20.06 -5.68
N ALA A 35 -6.40 -20.29 -5.19
CA ALA A 35 -6.68 -20.29 -3.76
C ALA A 35 -5.97 -21.46 -3.04
N GLY A 36 -5.90 -22.62 -3.67
CA GLY A 36 -5.12 -23.77 -3.20
C GLY A 36 -3.66 -23.38 -2.97
N VAL A 37 -3.02 -22.70 -3.93
CA VAL A 37 -1.63 -22.21 -3.82
C VAL A 37 -1.39 -21.32 -2.59
N LEU A 38 -2.39 -20.54 -2.15
CA LEU A 38 -2.23 -19.71 -0.95
C LEU A 38 -2.15 -20.54 0.33
N THR A 39 -2.91 -21.62 0.41
CA THR A 39 -3.05 -22.46 1.62
C THR A 39 -2.08 -23.63 1.68
N GLU A 40 -1.59 -24.10 0.53
CA GLU A 40 -0.71 -25.26 0.48
C GLU A 40 0.63 -25.00 1.22
N PRO A 41 1.10 -25.96 2.03
CA PRO A 41 2.41 -25.87 2.67
C PRO A 41 3.53 -25.99 1.63
N GLY A 42 4.70 -25.43 1.94
CA GLY A 42 5.89 -25.53 1.09
C GLY A 42 5.85 -24.72 -0.22
N GLN A 43 4.78 -23.94 -0.46
CA GLN A 43 4.69 -23.10 -1.65
C GLN A 43 5.77 -22.01 -1.65
N PRO A 44 6.47 -21.80 -2.78
CA PRO A 44 7.47 -20.74 -2.87
C PRO A 44 6.78 -19.38 -2.85
N LEU A 45 7.50 -18.36 -2.37
CA LEU A 45 6.95 -17.02 -2.19
C LEU A 45 6.45 -16.41 -3.52
N TRP A 46 7.16 -16.65 -4.64
CA TRP A 46 6.74 -16.19 -5.96
C TRP A 46 5.35 -16.73 -6.36
N ALA A 47 5.04 -17.99 -6.01
CA ALA A 47 3.77 -18.62 -6.36
C ALA A 47 2.63 -18.05 -5.53
N ARG A 48 2.85 -17.87 -4.21
CA ARG A 48 1.87 -17.22 -3.33
C ARG A 48 1.61 -15.77 -3.74
N GLU A 49 2.65 -15.04 -4.12
CA GLU A 49 2.49 -13.68 -4.62
C GLU A 49 1.69 -13.63 -5.92
N LEU A 50 2.02 -14.48 -6.90
CA LEU A 50 1.28 -14.55 -8.16
C LEU A 50 -0.20 -14.89 -7.91
N ALA A 51 -0.46 -15.90 -7.10
CA ALA A 51 -1.82 -16.33 -6.77
C ALA A 51 -2.60 -15.21 -6.07
N ALA A 52 -2.03 -14.59 -5.04
CA ALA A 52 -2.68 -13.51 -4.29
C ALA A 52 -2.95 -12.30 -5.18
N PHE A 53 -2.00 -11.92 -6.04
CA PHE A 53 -2.17 -10.81 -6.98
C PHE A 53 -3.29 -11.08 -7.98
N ARG A 54 -3.28 -12.26 -8.63
CA ARG A 54 -4.29 -12.62 -9.63
C ARG A 54 -5.69 -12.74 -9.03
N LEU A 55 -5.81 -13.37 -7.87
CA LEU A 55 -7.07 -13.45 -7.12
C LEU A 55 -7.56 -12.06 -6.69
N GLY A 56 -6.66 -11.19 -6.24
CA GLY A 56 -6.98 -9.79 -5.91
C GLY A 56 -7.55 -9.03 -7.10
N LEU A 57 -6.93 -9.16 -8.28
CA LEU A 57 -7.44 -8.55 -9.52
C LEU A 57 -8.78 -9.15 -9.97
N ALA A 58 -9.05 -10.42 -9.65
CA ALA A 58 -10.31 -11.09 -9.92
C ALA A 58 -11.42 -10.74 -8.90
N GLY A 59 -11.11 -10.00 -7.83
CA GLY A 59 -12.07 -9.67 -6.78
C GLY A 59 -12.28 -10.79 -5.75
N ASP A 60 -11.42 -11.82 -5.74
CA ASP A 60 -11.53 -12.95 -4.82
C ASP A 60 -10.91 -12.61 -3.45
N ARG A 61 -11.78 -12.47 -2.45
CA ARG A 61 -11.42 -12.09 -1.07
C ARG A 61 -10.55 -13.10 -0.34
N ARG A 62 -10.40 -14.33 -0.86
CA ARG A 62 -9.45 -15.31 -0.32
C ARG A 62 -8.00 -14.82 -0.40
N ALA A 63 -7.69 -13.87 -1.29
CA ALA A 63 -6.37 -13.25 -1.39
C ALA A 63 -6.04 -12.27 -0.27
N PHE A 64 -7.04 -11.77 0.47
CA PHE A 64 -6.90 -10.61 1.36
C PHE A 64 -5.74 -10.76 2.36
N GLU A 65 -5.70 -11.84 3.13
CA GLU A 65 -4.68 -12.05 4.17
C GLU A 65 -3.26 -12.16 3.57
N SER A 66 -3.12 -12.85 2.44
CA SER A 66 -1.84 -12.96 1.72
C SER A 66 -1.37 -11.61 1.19
N LEU A 67 -2.28 -10.80 0.65
CA LEU A 67 -1.94 -9.46 0.16
C LEU A 67 -1.57 -8.51 1.31
N VAL A 68 -2.26 -8.56 2.45
CA VAL A 68 -1.90 -7.76 3.65
C VAL A 68 -0.52 -8.14 4.17
N LEU A 69 -0.16 -9.43 4.16
CA LEU A 69 1.18 -9.89 4.50
C LEU A 69 2.24 -9.29 3.55
N LEU A 70 1.97 -9.34 2.23
CA LEU A 70 2.87 -8.81 1.19
C LEU A 70 2.99 -7.28 1.26
N LEU A 71 1.93 -6.57 1.64
CA LEU A 71 1.94 -5.11 1.84
C LEU A 71 2.95 -4.67 2.92
N ASN A 72 3.27 -5.56 3.88
CA ASN A 72 4.23 -5.34 4.95
C ASN A 72 5.60 -6.01 4.69
N HIS A 73 5.89 -6.39 3.44
CA HIS A 73 7.14 -7.03 3.09
C HIS A 73 8.33 -6.04 3.06
N ARG A 74 9.56 -6.56 3.13
CA ARG A 74 10.78 -5.73 3.06
C ARG A 74 11.12 -5.24 1.65
N ASP A 75 10.56 -5.91 0.64
CA ASP A 75 10.79 -5.63 -0.77
C ASP A 75 9.75 -4.62 -1.25
N PRO A 76 10.15 -3.37 -1.59
CA PRO A 76 9.22 -2.34 -1.99
C PRO A 76 8.37 -2.68 -3.22
N GLN A 77 8.89 -3.52 -4.14
CA GLN A 77 8.16 -3.90 -5.36
C GLN A 77 6.99 -4.84 -5.02
N ARG A 78 7.19 -5.79 -4.11
CA ARG A 78 6.11 -6.66 -3.61
C ARG A 78 5.04 -5.87 -2.88
N CYS A 79 5.44 -4.90 -2.05
CA CYS A 79 4.49 -4.04 -1.34
C CYS A 79 3.65 -3.20 -2.31
N ALA A 80 4.25 -2.70 -3.41
CA ALA A 80 3.53 -1.94 -4.42
C ALA A 80 2.49 -2.79 -5.15
N SER A 81 2.88 -3.98 -5.63
CA SER A 81 1.95 -4.89 -6.30
C SER A 81 0.84 -5.38 -5.36
N ALA A 82 1.15 -5.59 -4.08
CA ALA A 82 0.15 -5.95 -3.07
C ALA A 82 -0.83 -4.80 -2.79
N ALA A 83 -0.35 -3.56 -2.67
CA ALA A 83 -1.20 -2.38 -2.52
C ALA A 83 -2.15 -2.23 -3.73
N HIS A 84 -1.61 -2.37 -4.94
CA HIS A 84 -2.40 -2.34 -6.17
C HIS A 84 -3.50 -3.42 -6.17
N ALA A 85 -3.14 -4.67 -5.90
CA ALA A 85 -4.12 -5.77 -5.85
C ALA A 85 -5.17 -5.57 -4.74
N LEU A 86 -4.80 -5.02 -3.58
CA LEU A 86 -5.72 -4.71 -2.49
C LEU A 86 -6.72 -3.60 -2.85
N ALA A 87 -6.28 -2.56 -3.53
CA ALA A 87 -7.16 -1.49 -4.02
C ALA A 87 -8.17 -2.05 -5.03
N ARG A 88 -7.71 -2.92 -5.95
CA ARG A 88 -8.55 -3.58 -6.95
C ARG A 88 -9.49 -4.64 -6.37
N LEU A 89 -9.07 -5.33 -5.32
CA LEU A 89 -9.87 -6.32 -4.62
C LEU A 89 -11.14 -5.71 -4.02
N GLY A 90 -11.08 -4.46 -3.55
CA GLY A 90 -12.24 -3.78 -2.98
C GLY A 90 -12.77 -4.43 -1.69
N ASP A 91 -11.95 -5.18 -0.96
CA ASP A 91 -12.34 -5.74 0.33
C ASP A 91 -12.52 -4.60 1.35
N PRO A 92 -13.65 -4.53 2.07
CA PRO A 92 -13.92 -3.45 3.03
C PRO A 92 -12.91 -3.42 4.20
N ARG A 93 -12.18 -4.51 4.45
CA ARG A 93 -11.16 -4.58 5.50
C ARG A 93 -9.84 -3.89 5.11
N THR A 94 -9.64 -3.58 3.83
CA THR A 94 -8.36 -3.07 3.32
C THR A 94 -7.92 -1.77 3.99
N ALA A 95 -8.82 -0.79 4.12
CA ALA A 95 -8.49 0.50 4.74
C ALA A 95 -8.03 0.32 6.20
N ARG A 96 -8.71 -0.52 6.96
CA ARG A 96 -8.34 -0.82 8.36
C ARG A 96 -6.98 -1.51 8.46
N ALA A 97 -6.70 -2.49 7.58
CA ALA A 97 -5.41 -3.17 7.55
C ALA A 97 -4.28 -2.21 7.17
N ALA A 98 -4.47 -1.38 6.14
CA ALA A 98 -3.50 -0.38 5.72
C ALA A 98 -3.25 0.67 6.83
N ALA A 99 -4.29 1.11 7.55
CA ALA A 99 -4.17 2.01 8.70
C ALA A 99 -3.36 1.41 9.84
N ALA A 100 -3.59 0.13 10.17
CA ALA A 100 -2.82 -0.58 11.19
C ALA A 100 -1.33 -0.66 10.81
N LEU A 101 -1.01 -0.95 9.55
CA LEU A 101 0.37 -0.99 9.06
C LEU A 101 1.02 0.40 9.01
N ALA A 102 0.29 1.42 8.56
CA ALA A 102 0.80 2.79 8.44
C ALA A 102 1.15 3.42 9.80
N THR A 103 0.45 3.02 10.86
CA THR A 103 0.60 3.56 12.23
C THR A 103 1.48 2.69 13.13
N ASN A 104 2.05 1.60 12.60
CA ASN A 104 2.90 0.69 13.37
C ASN A 104 4.34 1.22 13.50
N GLU A 105 4.69 1.67 14.71
CA GLU A 105 6.01 2.25 15.01
C GLU A 105 7.17 1.24 14.94
N LEU A 106 6.89 -0.05 15.06
CA LEU A 106 7.93 -1.09 14.93
C LEU A 106 8.26 -1.40 13.46
N ARG A 107 7.45 -0.89 12.51
CA ARG A 107 7.52 -1.24 11.08
C ARG A 107 7.44 -0.03 10.15
N VAL A 108 7.78 1.16 10.65
CA VAL A 108 7.67 2.43 9.89
C VAL A 108 8.42 2.39 8.56
N ALA A 109 9.55 1.67 8.48
CA ALA A 109 10.30 1.48 7.25
C ALA A 109 9.47 0.90 6.09
N TYR A 110 8.38 0.18 6.39
CA TYR A 110 7.49 -0.45 5.41
C TYR A 110 6.16 0.29 5.23
N ALA A 111 5.95 1.40 5.96
CA ALA A 111 4.69 2.14 5.98
C ALA A 111 4.40 2.92 4.69
N LEU A 112 5.36 3.05 3.76
CA LEU A 112 5.21 3.87 2.56
C LEU A 112 4.03 3.42 1.68
N GLN A 113 3.92 2.13 1.38
CA GLN A 113 2.82 1.62 0.54
C GLN A 113 1.47 1.59 1.27
N PRO A 114 1.39 1.19 2.55
CA PRO A 114 0.17 1.40 3.35
C PRO A 114 -0.34 2.84 3.33
N VAL A 115 0.55 3.83 3.48
CA VAL A 115 0.20 5.26 3.43
C VAL A 115 -0.38 5.67 2.07
N ARG A 116 0.26 5.23 0.98
CA ARG A 116 -0.22 5.52 -0.39
C ARG A 116 -1.56 4.86 -0.66
N LEU A 117 -1.72 3.62 -0.26
CA LEU A 117 -2.97 2.87 -0.38
C LEU A 117 -4.11 3.57 0.37
N LEU A 118 -3.88 4.06 1.59
CA LEU A 118 -4.90 4.84 2.32
C LEU A 118 -5.31 6.10 1.57
N ALA A 119 -4.36 6.82 0.97
CA ALA A 119 -4.65 8.02 0.19
C ALA A 119 -5.48 7.68 -1.07
N GLU A 120 -5.22 6.54 -1.72
CA GLU A 120 -5.98 6.06 -2.87
C GLU A 120 -7.40 5.61 -2.50
N LEU A 121 -7.55 4.85 -1.41
CA LEU A 121 -8.85 4.34 -0.96
C LEU A 121 -9.81 5.42 -0.49
N ALA A 122 -9.28 6.56 -0.01
CA ALA A 122 -10.07 7.67 0.55
C ALA A 122 -11.12 7.25 1.59
N ALA A 123 -10.81 6.22 2.37
CA ALA A 123 -11.70 5.64 3.38
C ALA A 123 -11.73 6.48 4.68
N PRO A 124 -12.74 6.27 5.56
CA PRO A 124 -12.83 6.97 6.84
C PRO A 124 -11.58 6.86 7.72
N GLU A 125 -10.85 5.74 7.63
CA GLU A 125 -9.61 5.46 8.35
C GLU A 125 -8.40 6.22 7.79
N SER A 126 -8.44 6.66 6.53
CA SER A 126 -7.29 7.23 5.83
C SER A 126 -6.79 8.51 6.49
N VAL A 127 -7.65 9.50 6.68
CA VAL A 127 -7.25 10.80 7.25
C VAL A 127 -6.70 10.64 8.69
N PRO A 128 -7.39 9.97 9.63
CA PRO A 128 -6.86 9.76 10.98
C PRO A 128 -5.51 9.02 11.01
N ALA A 129 -5.34 7.99 10.18
CA ALA A 129 -4.10 7.24 10.10
C ALA A 129 -2.95 8.10 9.56
N LEU A 130 -3.17 8.83 8.45
CA LEU A 130 -2.17 9.71 7.87
C LEU A 130 -1.78 10.88 8.81
N ILE A 131 -2.74 11.45 9.55
CA ILE A 131 -2.44 12.48 10.58
C ILE A 131 -1.56 11.88 11.68
N THR A 132 -1.94 10.70 12.21
CA THR A 132 -1.19 10.01 13.26
C THR A 132 0.23 9.70 12.80
N THR A 133 0.36 9.18 11.58
CA THR A 133 1.65 8.85 10.98
C THR A 133 2.48 10.10 10.72
N LEU A 134 1.90 11.19 10.22
CA LEU A 134 2.67 12.42 9.99
C LEU A 134 3.16 13.03 11.30
N ARG A 135 2.30 13.18 12.32
CA ARG A 135 2.67 13.81 13.61
C ARG A 135 3.90 13.19 14.25
N ARG A 136 3.96 11.87 14.29
CA ARG A 136 5.09 11.14 14.87
C ARG A 136 6.40 11.30 14.09
N ARG A 137 6.33 11.81 12.86
CA ARG A 137 7.44 12.03 11.92
C ARG A 137 7.84 13.52 11.81
N LEU A 138 7.24 14.40 12.63
CA LEU A 138 7.58 15.83 12.69
C LEU A 138 8.72 16.12 13.70
N HIS A 139 9.42 15.13 14.24
CA HIS A 139 10.59 15.41 15.06
C HIS A 139 11.80 15.76 14.16
N PRO A 140 12.69 16.69 14.57
CA PRO A 140 13.96 16.92 13.88
C PRO A 140 14.74 15.62 13.65
N HIS A 141 15.28 15.39 12.46
CA HIS A 141 16.06 14.19 12.10
C HIS A 141 15.28 12.86 12.08
N ASP A 142 13.95 12.86 11.90
CA ASP A 142 13.22 11.62 11.61
C ASP A 142 13.76 10.97 10.30
N PRO A 143 14.18 9.69 10.34
CA PRO A 143 14.81 9.03 9.20
C PRO A 143 13.80 8.64 8.10
N TYR A 144 12.50 8.66 8.39
CA TYR A 144 11.42 8.19 7.52
C TYR A 144 10.77 9.34 6.73
N ARG A 145 11.59 10.29 6.25
CA ARG A 145 11.15 11.45 5.45
C ARG A 145 10.21 11.06 4.29
N ARG A 146 10.47 9.95 3.60
CA ARG A 146 9.62 9.48 2.49
C ARG A 146 8.20 9.15 2.93
N VAL A 147 8.04 8.60 4.13
CA VAL A 147 6.72 8.29 4.72
C VAL A 147 6.01 9.59 5.10
N ALA A 148 6.74 10.53 5.72
CA ALA A 148 6.19 11.85 6.07
C ALA A 148 5.69 12.62 4.84
N LEU A 149 6.49 12.67 3.77
CA LEU A 149 6.10 13.29 2.49
C LEU A 149 4.85 12.62 1.90
N ALA A 150 4.80 11.28 1.88
CA ALA A 150 3.64 10.55 1.39
C ALA A 150 2.37 10.83 2.22
N CYS A 151 2.49 11.05 3.53
CA CYS A 151 1.37 11.47 4.36
C CYS A 151 0.91 12.88 3.99
N VAL A 152 1.83 13.84 3.81
CA VAL A 152 1.51 15.22 3.40
C VAL A 152 0.80 15.25 2.06
N ASP A 153 1.34 14.56 1.05
CA ASP A 153 0.74 14.47 -0.28
C ASP A 153 -0.64 13.79 -0.22
N GLY A 154 -0.74 12.68 0.52
CA GLY A 154 -1.99 11.95 0.72
C GLY A 154 -3.08 12.80 1.38
N LEU A 155 -2.75 13.50 2.46
CA LEU A 155 -3.68 14.41 3.14
C LEU A 155 -4.15 15.55 2.22
N GLY A 156 -3.26 16.09 1.39
CA GLY A 156 -3.61 17.08 0.38
C GLY A 156 -4.55 16.55 -0.71
N THR A 157 -4.41 15.27 -1.09
CA THR A 157 -5.30 14.60 -2.05
C THR A 157 -6.68 14.33 -1.45
N LEU A 158 -6.75 13.94 -0.18
CA LEU A 158 -7.99 13.66 0.55
C LEU A 158 -8.80 14.93 0.85
N LYS A 159 -8.16 16.10 0.87
CA LYS A 159 -8.78 17.43 1.02
C LYS A 159 -9.62 17.62 2.30
N ASP A 160 -9.40 16.78 3.30
CA ASP A 160 -10.12 16.82 4.57
C ASP A 160 -9.59 17.94 5.48
N THR A 161 -10.48 18.78 5.99
CA THR A 161 -10.12 19.92 6.84
C THR A 161 -9.47 19.51 8.16
N ARG A 162 -9.72 18.28 8.64
CA ARG A 162 -9.07 17.72 9.84
C ARG A 162 -7.55 17.61 9.69
N ALA A 163 -7.03 17.58 8.45
CA ALA A 163 -5.60 17.52 8.17
C ALA A 163 -4.88 18.87 8.35
N ARG A 164 -5.60 20.00 8.37
CA ARG A 164 -4.98 21.34 8.37
C ARG A 164 -4.03 21.56 9.55
N PRO A 165 -4.34 21.19 10.81
CA PRO A 165 -3.42 21.42 11.92
C PRO A 165 -2.07 20.74 11.73
N VAL A 166 -2.05 19.44 11.38
CA VAL A 166 -0.80 18.71 11.19
C VAL A 166 -0.02 19.19 9.96
N LEU A 167 -0.71 19.64 8.91
CA LEU A 167 -0.05 20.22 7.74
C LEU A 167 0.55 21.59 8.04
N ASN A 168 -0.07 22.40 8.91
CA ASN A 168 0.52 23.64 9.40
C ASN A 168 1.76 23.36 10.25
N GLU A 169 1.72 22.35 11.13
CA GLU A 169 2.92 21.91 11.88
C GLU A 169 4.04 21.48 10.91
N ALA A 170 3.69 20.77 9.83
CA ALA A 170 4.64 20.34 8.79
C ALA A 170 5.35 21.51 8.05
N LEU A 171 4.79 22.73 8.06
CA LEU A 171 5.43 23.91 7.45
C LEU A 171 6.72 24.32 8.18
N ALA A 172 6.84 24.01 9.48
CA ALA A 172 8.04 24.28 10.26
C ALA A 172 9.21 23.35 9.88
N HIS A 173 8.96 22.32 9.07
CA HIS A 173 9.97 21.36 8.63
C HIS A 173 10.41 21.67 7.20
N PRO A 174 11.66 22.15 6.97
CA PRO A 174 12.13 22.54 5.64
C PRO A 174 11.95 21.44 4.59
N ALA A 175 12.12 20.18 5.01
CA ALA A 175 11.98 19.00 4.19
C ALA A 175 10.56 18.73 3.66
N LEU A 176 9.54 19.25 4.34
CA LEU A 176 8.11 19.02 4.08
C LEU A 176 7.36 20.30 3.67
N ALA A 177 7.92 21.47 3.96
CA ALA A 177 7.24 22.76 3.85
C ALA A 177 6.61 22.99 2.47
N GLU A 178 7.34 22.74 1.39
CA GLU A 178 6.83 22.94 0.02
C GLU A 178 5.63 22.02 -0.29
N ALA A 179 5.71 20.74 0.12
CA ALA A 179 4.62 19.78 -0.04
C ALA A 179 3.42 20.16 0.85
N ALA A 180 3.67 20.63 2.07
CA ALA A 180 2.63 21.07 3.00
C ALA A 180 1.89 22.30 2.48
N VAL A 181 2.58 23.28 1.88
CA VAL A 181 1.95 24.43 1.20
C VAL A 181 1.02 23.95 0.08
N ARG A 182 1.49 23.06 -0.79
CA ARG A 182 0.67 22.50 -1.87
C ARG A 182 -0.55 21.73 -1.34
N ALA A 183 -0.37 20.93 -0.28
CA ALA A 183 -1.45 20.18 0.34
C ALA A 183 -2.51 21.11 0.96
N LEU A 184 -2.08 22.13 1.70
CA LEU A 184 -2.95 23.13 2.31
C LEU A 184 -3.72 23.95 1.27
N ALA A 185 -3.13 24.24 0.12
CA ALA A 185 -3.79 24.94 -0.98
C ALA A 185 -4.96 24.14 -1.59
N ARG A 186 -4.93 22.80 -1.49
CA ARG A 186 -6.01 21.91 -1.96
C ARG A 186 -7.14 21.76 -0.96
N ILE A 187 -6.90 22.04 0.33
CA ILE A 187 -7.89 21.89 1.40
C ILE A 187 -8.71 23.19 1.51
N PRO A 188 -10.04 23.12 1.40
CA PRO A 188 -10.88 24.31 1.55
C PRO A 188 -10.65 24.96 2.92
N ARG A 189 -10.68 26.30 2.95
CA ARG A 189 -10.69 27.05 4.21
C ARG A 189 -12.04 26.79 4.88
N GLN A 190 -12.03 26.40 6.16
CA GLN A 190 -13.26 26.37 6.96
C GLN A 190 -13.87 27.79 6.91
N ARG A 191 -15.15 27.86 6.56
CA ARG A 191 -15.96 29.08 6.67
C ARG A 191 -16.29 29.34 8.13
#